data_AF-A0A078AQG6-F1
#
_entry.id   AF-A0A078AQG6-F1
#
_cell.length_a   1.000
_cell.length_b   1.000
_cell.length_c   1.000
_cell.angle_alpha   90.00
_cell.angle_beta   90.00
_cell.angle_gamma   90.00
#
_symmetry.space_group_name_H-M   'P 1'
#
loop_
_entity.id
_entity.type
_entity.pdbx_description
1 polymer ?
#
loop_
_entity_poly.entity_id
_entity_poly.type
_entity_poly.pdbx_seq_one_letter_code
_entity_poly.pdbx_strand_id
1 'polypeptide(L)'
;MRVHFPTNNSRRPISISNINHATAFQNPSTDFQLQLRSNLPASNQEQEPQSALSKMFGKIIVAKLVDISEYIVKFHGLRFIRVLVYHFLFFYIGMLVVPLIVLFDSVQLANNFQFFVQSGNKRVFIFQSVQFIFHLIHTLLIANYYFKFAPFKTELKNIFPEQYLFMTVQILIRCFLISVRHGYSSEMRYKLMTQSPQSKQYISKDLLLINWFFLTPDCIEDEIQSVFWRKQIEEREFKFEFFEKISDQDMKDRLSDDNYFQKNKSKFTQKEYSRRLSTNISLLKQKQRELGSLDPSKNIGELFSIHMLPGDNEPNEQFNGRNLIKEIMIFSRANQLRVQPIAMLWSMLKLKLFFYYVGIC
;
A
#
# COMPACT_ATOMS: atom_id res chain seq x y z
N MET A 1 22.92 -7.90 8.58
CA MET A 1 21.73 -8.04 9.45
C MET A 1 21.59 -9.50 9.81
N ARG A 2 21.98 -9.88 11.04
CA ARG A 2 21.80 -11.24 11.57
C ARG A 2 20.63 -11.17 12.55
N VAL A 3 19.55 -11.88 12.29
CA VAL A 3 18.43 -11.98 13.23
C VAL A 3 18.87 -12.97 14.29
N HIS A 4 19.25 -12.47 15.47
CA HIS A 4 19.53 -13.30 16.63
C HIS A 4 18.21 -13.62 17.32
N PHE A 5 17.78 -14.87 17.22
CA PHE A 5 16.80 -15.41 18.17
C PHE A 5 17.56 -15.73 19.46
N PRO A 6 17.15 -15.21 20.63
CA PRO A 6 17.80 -15.52 21.88
C PRO A 6 17.66 -17.02 22.15
N THR A 7 18.77 -17.75 22.12
CA THR A 7 18.84 -19.13 22.60
C THR A 7 19.04 -19.07 24.11
N ASN A 8 17.98 -19.41 24.84
CA ASN A 8 17.98 -19.42 26.29
C ASN A 8 18.72 -20.68 26.78
N ASN A 9 20.05 -20.60 26.95
CA ASN A 9 20.87 -21.65 27.53
C ASN A 9 20.82 -21.58 29.06
N SER A 10 19.77 -22.14 29.65
CA SER A 10 19.85 -22.77 30.98
C SER A 10 18.64 -23.66 31.21
N ARG A 11 18.78 -24.97 30.98
CA ARG A 11 17.95 -26.01 31.65
C ARG A 11 18.58 -27.38 31.50
N ARG A 12 18.61 -28.09 32.63
CA ARG A 12 19.07 -29.47 32.85
C ARG A 12 18.40 -30.46 31.88
N PRO A 13 19.01 -31.61 31.59
CA PRO A 13 18.37 -32.65 30.78
C PRO A 13 17.18 -33.23 31.55
N ILE A 14 15.97 -32.91 31.11
CA ILE A 14 14.76 -33.66 31.48
C ILE A 14 14.59 -34.72 30.39
N SER A 15 14.61 -35.99 30.78
CA SER A 15 14.29 -37.10 29.88
C SER A 15 12.83 -36.99 29.45
N ILE A 16 12.60 -36.82 28.15
CA ILE A 16 11.25 -36.88 27.57
C ILE A 16 11.04 -38.32 27.10
N SER A 17 10.45 -39.14 27.96
CA SER A 17 9.68 -40.31 27.56
C SER A 17 8.27 -39.84 27.18
N ASN A 18 7.86 -40.18 25.95
CA ASN A 18 6.47 -40.29 25.47
C ASN A 18 5.44 -39.26 25.98
N ILE A 19 5.20 -38.23 25.18
CA ILE A 19 3.88 -37.56 25.13
C ILE A 19 3.46 -37.43 23.66
N ASN A 20 2.68 -38.39 23.20
CA ASN A 20 1.78 -38.23 22.07
C ASN A 20 0.70 -37.24 22.47
N HIS A 21 0.82 -35.98 22.05
CA HIS A 21 -0.33 -35.08 21.92
C HIS A 21 -0.13 -34.23 20.67
N ALA A 22 -0.51 -34.79 19.53
CA ALA A 22 -0.94 -33.99 18.40
C ALA A 22 -2.24 -33.29 18.80
N THR A 23 -2.14 -32.08 19.36
CA THR A 23 -3.26 -31.14 19.33
C THR A 23 -3.39 -30.66 17.90
N ALA A 24 -4.16 -31.43 17.12
CA ALA A 24 -4.85 -30.89 15.96
C ALA A 24 -5.63 -29.66 16.46
N PHE A 25 -5.11 -28.47 16.15
CA PHE A 25 -5.90 -27.25 16.23
C PHE A 25 -7.03 -27.43 15.24
N GLN A 26 -8.17 -27.89 15.75
CA GLN A 26 -9.45 -27.75 15.10
C GLN A 26 -9.57 -26.27 14.72
N ASN A 27 -9.66 -26.02 13.41
CA ASN A 27 -10.08 -24.72 12.88
C ASN A 27 -11.24 -24.22 13.74
N PRO A 28 -11.17 -23.01 14.32
CA PRO A 28 -12.32 -22.40 14.93
C PRO A 28 -13.35 -22.12 13.82
N SER A 29 -14.20 -23.11 13.59
CA SER A 29 -15.60 -22.99 13.22
C SER A 29 -15.91 -22.29 11.89
N THR A 30 -16.06 -23.13 10.85
CA THR A 30 -17.10 -22.93 9.82
C THR A 30 -18.49 -22.72 10.45
N ASP A 31 -18.72 -23.22 11.67
CA ASP A 31 -19.98 -23.08 12.41
C ASP A 31 -20.27 -21.66 12.93
N PHE A 32 -19.25 -20.84 13.26
CA PHE A 32 -19.47 -19.46 13.70
C PHE A 32 -19.80 -18.54 12.50
N GLN A 33 -19.26 -18.84 11.31
CA GLN A 33 -19.68 -18.19 10.07
C GLN A 33 -21.06 -18.66 9.57
N LEU A 34 -21.49 -19.88 9.92
CA LEU A 34 -22.83 -20.39 9.61
C LEU A 34 -23.90 -19.80 10.55
N GLN A 35 -23.59 -19.58 11.84
CA GLN A 35 -24.51 -18.91 12.77
C GLN A 35 -24.76 -17.43 12.44
N LEU A 36 -23.78 -16.73 11.84
CA LEU A 36 -24.00 -15.38 11.29
C LEU A 36 -24.75 -15.36 9.94
N ARG A 37 -24.85 -16.51 9.25
CA ARG A 37 -25.60 -16.65 8.00
C ARG A 37 -27.07 -17.05 8.19
N SER A 38 -27.43 -17.65 9.33
CA SER A 38 -28.78 -18.21 9.54
C SER A 38 -29.79 -17.28 10.22
N ASN A 39 -29.40 -16.06 10.65
CA ASN A 39 -30.27 -15.15 11.42
C ASN A 39 -30.71 -13.87 10.67
N LEU A 40 -30.79 -13.90 9.34
CA LEU A 40 -31.46 -12.83 8.60
C LEU A 40 -32.60 -13.39 7.73
N PRO A 41 -33.75 -13.74 8.33
CA PRO A 41 -34.99 -13.71 7.58
C PRO A 41 -35.28 -12.24 7.24
N ALA A 42 -35.58 -11.98 5.97
CA ALA A 42 -36.24 -10.76 5.53
C ALA A 42 -37.68 -10.75 6.06
N SER A 43 -37.85 -10.65 7.38
CA SER A 43 -39.13 -10.44 8.03
C SER A 43 -39.23 -8.99 8.46
N ASN A 44 -40.35 -8.35 8.10
CA ASN A 44 -40.80 -7.07 8.62
C ASN A 44 -41.03 -7.16 10.14
N GLN A 45 -39.96 -7.32 10.92
CA GLN A 45 -40.01 -7.16 12.36
C GLN A 45 -39.95 -5.67 12.66
N GLU A 46 -40.99 -5.20 13.35
CA GLU A 46 -41.01 -3.90 14.02
C GLU A 46 -39.66 -3.73 14.72
N GLN A 47 -38.96 -2.66 14.35
CA GLN A 47 -37.67 -2.32 14.94
C GLN A 47 -37.92 -1.98 16.41
N GLU A 48 -37.77 -2.96 17.30
CA GLU A 48 -37.56 -2.66 18.71
C GLU A 48 -36.45 -1.61 18.81
N PRO A 49 -36.62 -0.57 19.65
CA PRO A 49 -35.64 0.49 19.83
C PRO A 49 -34.37 -0.11 20.42
N GLN A 50 -33.52 -0.65 19.56
CA GLN A 50 -32.18 -1.10 19.90
C GLN A 50 -31.47 0.09 20.55
N SER A 51 -31.09 -0.09 21.82
CA SER A 51 -30.42 0.93 22.60
C SER A 51 -29.24 1.48 21.81
N ALA A 52 -29.05 2.81 21.82
CA ALA A 52 -27.94 3.46 21.10
C ALA A 52 -26.57 2.83 21.42
N LEU A 53 -26.45 2.30 22.64
CA LEU A 53 -25.29 1.57 23.14
C LEU A 53 -25.07 0.24 22.39
N SER A 54 -26.11 -0.57 22.16
CA SER A 54 -25.99 -1.82 21.38
C SER A 54 -25.50 -1.56 19.93
N LYS A 55 -26.00 -0.49 19.29
CA LYS A 55 -25.53 -0.07 17.96
C LYS A 55 -24.08 0.40 17.97
N MET A 56 -23.64 1.07 19.04
CA MET A 56 -22.26 1.52 19.20
C MET A 56 -21.29 0.33 19.40
N PHE A 57 -21.64 -0.61 20.29
CA PHE A 57 -20.85 -1.82 20.52
C PHE A 57 -20.79 -2.71 19.27
N GLY A 58 -21.92 -2.88 18.57
CA GLY A 58 -21.98 -3.60 17.31
C GLY A 58 -21.02 -3.00 16.27
N LYS A 59 -20.98 -1.67 16.13
CA LYS A 59 -20.03 -0.99 15.21
C LYS A 59 -18.57 -1.24 15.59
N ILE A 60 -18.22 -1.20 16.88
CA ILE A 60 -16.84 -1.44 17.35
C ILE A 60 -16.41 -2.88 17.11
N ILE A 61 -17.29 -3.85 17.41
CA ILE A 61 -17.01 -5.27 17.21
C ILE A 61 -16.88 -5.58 15.71
N VAL A 62 -17.79 -5.05 14.89
CA VAL A 62 -17.74 -5.18 13.43
C VAL A 62 -16.45 -4.57 12.89
N ALA A 63 -16.03 -3.39 13.35
CA ALA A 63 -14.77 -2.78 12.95
C ALA A 63 -13.57 -3.67 13.29
N LYS A 64 -13.49 -4.18 14.53
CA LYS A 64 -12.42 -5.11 14.94
C LYS A 64 -12.43 -6.43 14.17
N LEU A 65 -13.60 -6.98 13.86
CA LEU A 65 -13.74 -8.18 13.04
C LEU A 65 -13.29 -7.95 11.60
N VAL A 66 -13.62 -6.78 11.03
CA VAL A 66 -13.12 -6.37 9.71
C VAL A 66 -11.60 -6.32 9.74
N ASP A 67 -11.01 -5.69 10.76
CA ASP A 67 -9.56 -5.58 10.91
C ASP A 67 -8.91 -6.98 11.00
N ILE A 68 -9.41 -7.87 11.86
CA ILE A 68 -8.86 -9.24 11.96
C ILE A 68 -9.02 -10.01 10.64
N SER A 69 -10.18 -9.88 9.98
CA SER A 69 -10.44 -10.54 8.70
C SER A 69 -9.53 -10.04 7.57
N GLU A 70 -9.03 -8.81 7.66
CA GLU A 70 -8.11 -8.21 6.69
C GLU A 70 -6.77 -8.95 6.64
N TYR A 71 -6.42 -9.67 7.71
CA TYR A 71 -5.15 -10.37 7.82
C TYR A 71 -5.23 -11.85 7.42
N ILE A 72 -6.43 -12.40 7.27
CA ILE A 72 -6.67 -13.77 6.77
C ILE A 72 -7.05 -13.69 5.29
N VAL A 73 -6.03 -13.60 4.45
CA VAL A 73 -6.20 -13.27 3.03
C VAL A 73 -6.13 -14.53 2.16
N LYS A 74 -7.28 -14.98 1.66
CA LYS A 74 -7.37 -15.98 0.59
C LYS A 74 -7.61 -15.26 -0.75
N PHE A 75 -6.94 -15.70 -1.81
CA PHE A 75 -7.16 -15.12 -3.12
C PHE A 75 -8.47 -15.63 -3.73
N HIS A 76 -9.39 -14.71 -4.02
CA HIS A 76 -10.68 -15.00 -4.66
C HIS A 76 -10.62 -14.73 -6.17
N GLY A 77 -10.27 -15.75 -6.96
CA GLY A 77 -10.07 -15.64 -8.42
C GLY A 77 -11.28 -15.11 -9.19
N LEU A 78 -12.50 -15.53 -8.87
CA LEU A 78 -13.72 -15.03 -9.52
C LEU A 78 -13.94 -13.53 -9.29
N ARG A 79 -13.64 -13.05 -8.07
CA ARG A 79 -13.72 -11.63 -7.73
C ARG A 79 -12.67 -10.84 -8.50
N PHE A 80 -11.45 -11.37 -8.60
CA PHE A 80 -10.39 -10.78 -9.42
C PHE A 80 -10.85 -10.59 -10.88
N ILE A 81 -11.33 -11.66 -11.54
CA ILE A 81 -11.75 -11.58 -12.95
C ILE A 81 -12.90 -10.59 -13.12
N ARG A 82 -13.89 -10.64 -12.22
CA ARG A 82 -15.06 -9.75 -12.28
C ARG A 82 -14.66 -8.28 -12.17
N VAL A 83 -13.85 -7.94 -11.17
CA VAL A 83 -13.36 -6.57 -10.98
C VAL A 83 -12.48 -6.12 -12.15
N LEU A 84 -11.69 -7.03 -12.73
CA LEU A 84 -10.86 -6.75 -13.90
C LEU A 84 -11.72 -6.38 -15.10
N VAL A 85 -12.75 -7.17 -15.38
CA VAL A 85 -13.70 -6.91 -16.46
C VAL A 85 -14.43 -5.59 -16.25
N TYR A 86 -14.91 -5.30 -15.03
CA TYR A 86 -15.59 -4.04 -14.74
C TYR A 86 -14.72 -2.81 -14.99
N HIS A 87 -13.48 -2.82 -14.48
CA HIS A 87 -12.56 -1.69 -14.66
C HIS A 87 -12.11 -1.57 -16.12
N PHE A 88 -11.83 -2.69 -16.78
CA PHE A 88 -11.46 -2.69 -18.17
C PHE A 88 -12.59 -2.10 -19.03
N LEU A 89 -13.82 -2.59 -18.88
CA LEU A 89 -14.99 -2.07 -19.58
C LEU A 89 -15.23 -0.59 -19.29
N PHE A 90 -15.08 -0.14 -18.03
CA PHE A 90 -15.22 1.29 -17.71
C PHE A 90 -14.34 2.18 -18.58
N PHE A 91 -13.10 1.79 -18.89
CA PHE A 91 -12.22 2.61 -19.74
C PHE A 91 -12.62 2.62 -21.22
N TYR A 92 -13.42 1.66 -21.71
CA TYR A 92 -13.88 1.61 -23.10
C TYR A 92 -15.30 2.14 -23.30
N ILE A 93 -16.23 1.83 -22.39
CA ILE A 93 -17.65 2.19 -22.50
C ILE A 93 -18.10 3.21 -21.44
N GLY A 94 -17.22 3.61 -20.52
CA GLY A 94 -17.48 4.66 -19.54
C GLY A 94 -18.56 4.27 -18.54
N MET A 95 -19.43 5.22 -18.22
CA MET A 95 -20.54 5.01 -17.27
C MET A 95 -21.57 3.97 -17.74
N LEU A 96 -21.56 3.58 -19.02
CA LEU A 96 -22.42 2.52 -19.53
C LEU A 96 -22.08 1.14 -18.94
N VAL A 97 -20.94 1.00 -18.26
CA VAL A 97 -20.63 -0.20 -17.47
C VAL A 97 -21.50 -0.31 -16.21
N VAL A 98 -22.08 0.79 -15.70
CA VAL A 98 -22.83 0.77 -14.43
C VAL A 98 -24.05 -0.16 -14.50
N PRO A 99 -24.93 -0.10 -15.52
CA PRO A 99 -26.00 -1.08 -15.70
C PRO A 99 -25.51 -2.53 -15.72
N LEU A 100 -24.35 -2.80 -16.35
CA LEU A 100 -23.76 -4.13 -16.38
C LEU A 100 -23.32 -4.60 -14.98
N ILE A 101 -22.72 -3.72 -14.18
CA ILE A 101 -22.34 -4.02 -12.80
C ILE A 101 -23.58 -4.26 -11.94
N VAL A 102 -24.63 -3.47 -12.12
CA VAL A 102 -25.89 -3.61 -11.36
C VAL A 102 -26.61 -4.93 -11.67
N LEU A 103 -26.42 -5.50 -12.86
CA LEU A 103 -26.97 -6.81 -13.21
C LEU A 103 -26.36 -7.96 -12.38
N PHE A 104 -25.08 -7.85 -12.02
CA PHE A 104 -24.33 -8.94 -11.36
C PHE A 104 -23.95 -8.65 -9.90
N ASP A 105 -23.93 -7.38 -9.51
CA ASP A 105 -23.58 -6.91 -8.17
C ASP A 105 -24.54 -5.77 -7.76
N SER A 106 -24.02 -4.67 -7.20
CA SER A 106 -24.83 -3.59 -6.63
C SER A 106 -24.40 -2.22 -7.14
N VAL A 107 -25.34 -1.27 -7.09
CA VAL A 107 -25.06 0.15 -7.37
C VAL A 107 -23.99 0.70 -6.42
N GLN A 108 -23.99 0.22 -5.16
CA GLN A 108 -23.02 0.64 -4.15
C GLN A 108 -21.60 0.20 -4.53
N LEU A 109 -21.43 -0.98 -5.13
CA LEU A 109 -20.13 -1.43 -5.62
C LEU A 109 -19.62 -0.50 -6.74
N ALA A 110 -20.47 -0.16 -7.71
CA ALA A 110 -20.13 0.79 -8.78
C ALA A 110 -19.79 2.19 -8.24
N ASN A 111 -20.53 2.65 -7.22
CA ASN A 111 -20.24 3.90 -6.51
C ASN A 111 -18.88 3.85 -5.79
N ASN A 112 -18.55 2.72 -5.16
CA ASN A 112 -17.31 2.54 -4.42
C ASN A 112 -16.09 2.38 -5.34
N PHE A 113 -16.27 1.83 -6.56
CA PHE A 113 -15.27 1.91 -7.64
C PHE A 113 -15.14 3.29 -8.26
N GLN A 114 -16.03 4.23 -7.90
CA GLN A 114 -16.06 5.59 -8.41
C GLN A 114 -16.37 5.64 -9.91
N PHE A 115 -17.26 4.76 -10.38
CA PHE A 115 -17.77 4.79 -11.76
C PHE A 115 -19.02 5.66 -11.91
N PHE A 116 -19.53 6.20 -10.80
CA PHE A 116 -20.78 6.94 -10.76
C PHE A 116 -20.66 8.22 -9.92
N VAL A 117 -21.46 9.22 -10.28
CA VAL A 117 -21.39 10.61 -9.75
C VAL A 117 -21.68 10.68 -8.24
N GLN A 118 -22.45 9.73 -7.70
CA GLN A 118 -22.79 9.64 -6.28
C GLN A 118 -21.62 9.13 -5.41
N SER A 119 -20.45 8.86 -5.99
CA SER A 119 -19.27 8.49 -5.22
C SER A 119 -18.85 9.61 -4.25
N GLY A 120 -18.50 9.24 -3.01
CA GLY A 120 -18.00 10.18 -2.00
C GLY A 120 -16.68 10.86 -2.37
N ASN A 121 -16.04 10.45 -3.48
CA ASN A 121 -14.79 11.00 -3.99
C ASN A 121 -14.91 11.52 -5.43
N LYS A 122 -15.73 12.55 -5.61
CA LYS A 122 -15.99 13.21 -6.91
C LYS A 122 -14.72 13.53 -7.71
N ARG A 123 -13.62 13.90 -7.05
CA ARG A 123 -12.35 14.23 -7.73
C ARG A 123 -11.78 13.04 -8.50
N VAL A 124 -11.83 11.84 -7.92
CA VAL A 124 -11.28 10.66 -8.59
C VAL A 124 -12.23 10.19 -9.68
N PHE A 125 -13.54 10.27 -9.49
CA PHE A 125 -14.52 10.06 -10.57
C PHE A 125 -14.23 10.99 -11.76
N ILE A 126 -14.10 12.30 -11.54
CA ILE A 126 -13.80 13.27 -12.60
C ILE A 126 -12.51 12.89 -13.33
N PHE A 127 -11.44 12.57 -12.59
CA PHE A 127 -10.17 12.19 -13.18
C PHE A 127 -10.27 10.90 -14.02
N GLN A 128 -10.98 9.88 -13.52
CA GLN A 128 -11.25 8.64 -14.26
C GLN A 128 -12.08 8.90 -15.52
N SER A 129 -13.11 9.74 -15.43
CA SER A 129 -13.95 10.12 -16.58
C SER A 129 -13.18 10.89 -17.64
N VAL A 130 -12.28 11.80 -17.24
CA VAL A 130 -11.38 12.50 -18.17
C VAL A 130 -10.47 11.50 -18.89
N GLN A 131 -9.88 10.55 -18.17
CA GLN A 131 -9.06 9.50 -18.77
C GLN A 131 -9.85 8.61 -19.75
N PHE A 132 -11.07 8.23 -19.36
CA PHE A 132 -12.01 7.50 -20.23
C PHE A 132 -12.29 8.29 -21.51
N ILE A 133 -12.66 9.58 -21.42
CA ILE A 133 -12.98 10.40 -22.60
C ILE A 133 -11.78 10.47 -23.55
N PHE A 134 -10.57 10.71 -23.04
CA PHE A 134 -9.37 10.73 -23.87
C PHE A 134 -9.08 9.37 -24.52
N HIS A 135 -9.25 8.28 -23.78
CA HIS A 135 -9.05 6.94 -24.32
C HIS A 135 -10.10 6.58 -25.39
N LEU A 136 -11.36 6.97 -25.17
CA LEU A 136 -12.46 6.77 -26.11
C LEU A 136 -12.21 7.54 -27.40
N ILE A 137 -11.86 8.83 -27.33
CA ILE A 137 -11.54 9.64 -28.51
C ILE A 137 -10.42 8.98 -29.30
N HIS A 138 -9.35 8.54 -28.62
CA HIS A 138 -8.21 7.91 -29.26
C HIS A 138 -8.59 6.59 -29.95
N THR A 139 -9.39 5.77 -29.27
CA THR A 139 -9.92 4.50 -29.81
C THR A 139 -10.81 4.73 -31.02
N LEU A 140 -11.71 5.73 -30.97
CA LEU A 140 -12.60 6.07 -32.09
C LEU A 140 -11.82 6.60 -33.29
N LEU A 141 -10.78 7.42 -33.09
CA LEU A 141 -9.92 7.91 -34.17
C LEU A 141 -9.18 6.78 -34.86
N ILE A 142 -8.60 5.84 -34.09
CA ILE A 142 -7.90 4.67 -34.62
C ILE A 142 -8.88 3.73 -35.33
N ALA A 143 -10.04 3.46 -34.73
CA ALA A 143 -11.08 2.65 -35.35
C ALA A 143 -11.57 3.30 -36.65
N ASN A 144 -11.76 4.62 -36.71
CA ASN A 144 -12.19 5.29 -37.93
C ASN A 144 -11.10 5.27 -39.00
N TYR A 145 -9.83 5.38 -38.61
CA TYR A 145 -8.70 5.25 -39.52
C TYR A 145 -8.67 3.89 -40.24
N TYR A 146 -8.87 2.80 -39.50
CA TYR A 146 -8.84 1.44 -40.07
C TYR A 146 -10.15 1.01 -40.74
N PHE A 147 -11.30 1.32 -40.14
CA PHE A 147 -12.60 0.81 -40.59
C PHE A 147 -13.44 1.82 -41.38
N LYS A 148 -13.05 3.11 -41.40
CA LYS A 148 -13.77 4.19 -42.10
C LYS A 148 -15.28 4.23 -41.78
N PHE A 149 -15.65 3.93 -40.53
CA PHE A 149 -17.05 3.85 -40.12
C PHE A 149 -17.74 5.22 -40.07
N ALA A 150 -16.96 6.31 -39.97
CA ALA A 150 -17.44 7.68 -39.98
C ALA A 150 -17.08 8.38 -41.32
N PRO A 151 -17.90 9.33 -41.79
CA PRO A 151 -17.77 9.92 -43.13
C PRO A 151 -16.58 10.89 -43.29
N PHE A 152 -15.85 11.20 -42.21
CA PHE A 152 -14.69 12.09 -42.26
C PHE A 152 -13.39 11.29 -42.44
N LYS A 153 -12.48 11.80 -43.28
CA LYS A 153 -11.15 11.22 -43.48
C LYS A 153 -10.28 11.52 -42.26
N THR A 154 -10.05 10.52 -41.41
CA THR A 154 -9.09 10.64 -40.30
C THR A 154 -7.67 10.40 -40.80
N GLU A 155 -6.78 11.36 -40.60
CA GLU A 155 -5.34 11.20 -40.82
C GLU A 155 -4.63 11.17 -39.46
N LEU A 156 -3.92 10.07 -39.14
CA LEU A 156 -3.21 9.90 -37.87
C LEU A 156 -1.80 10.54 -37.86
N LYS A 157 -1.63 11.71 -38.52
CA LYS A 157 -0.31 12.33 -38.75
C LYS A 157 0.50 12.59 -37.48
N ASN A 158 -0.15 12.72 -36.32
CA ASN A 158 0.48 12.95 -35.01
C ASN A 158 0.09 11.92 -33.94
N ILE A 159 -0.57 10.83 -34.35
CA ILE A 159 -1.04 9.78 -33.44
C ILE A 159 -0.28 8.51 -33.76
N PHE A 160 0.76 8.26 -32.97
CA PHE A 160 1.60 7.08 -33.10
C PHE A 160 0.86 5.85 -32.52
N PRO A 161 0.73 4.73 -33.25
CA PRO A 161 0.14 3.49 -32.73
C PRO A 161 0.78 3.03 -31.41
N GLU A 162 2.07 3.30 -31.22
CA GLU A 162 2.82 3.01 -30.00
C GLU A 162 2.27 3.76 -28.78
N GLN A 163 1.78 4.99 -28.97
CA GLN A 163 1.15 5.76 -27.89
C GLN A 163 -0.19 5.15 -27.47
N TYR A 164 -0.97 4.67 -28.43
CA TYR A 164 -2.21 3.96 -28.16
C TYR A 164 -1.95 2.64 -27.43
N LEU A 165 -0.98 1.86 -27.91
CA LEU A 165 -0.55 0.64 -27.25
C LEU A 165 -0.08 0.91 -25.82
N PHE A 166 0.75 1.93 -25.61
CA PHE A 166 1.23 2.32 -24.28
C PHE A 166 0.09 2.72 -23.35
N MET A 167 -0.87 3.52 -23.83
CA MET A 167 -2.06 3.91 -23.07
C MET A 167 -2.91 2.69 -22.69
N THR A 168 -3.09 1.75 -23.62
CA THR A 168 -3.83 0.51 -23.40
C THR A 168 -3.16 -0.39 -22.38
N VAL A 169 -1.82 -0.57 -22.48
CA VAL A 169 -1.03 -1.32 -21.50
C VAL A 169 -1.09 -0.66 -20.12
N GLN A 170 -1.01 0.68 -20.05
CA GLN A 170 -1.15 1.40 -18.78
C GLN A 170 -2.53 1.17 -18.13
N ILE A 171 -3.60 1.21 -18.91
CA ILE A 171 -4.96 0.91 -18.44
C ILE A 171 -5.03 -0.55 -17.95
N LEU A 172 -4.47 -1.50 -18.71
CA LEU A 172 -4.45 -2.91 -18.36
C LEU A 172 -3.72 -3.16 -17.03
N ILE A 173 -2.52 -2.61 -16.86
CA ILE A 173 -1.74 -2.71 -15.61
C ILE A 173 -2.55 -2.12 -14.45
N ARG A 174 -3.17 -0.95 -14.63
CA ARG A 174 -4.00 -0.34 -13.59
C ARG A 174 -5.19 -1.21 -13.20
N CYS A 175 -5.92 -1.74 -14.18
CA CYS A 175 -7.06 -2.63 -13.93
C CYS A 175 -6.60 -3.90 -13.22
N PHE A 176 -5.47 -4.47 -13.63
CA PHE A 176 -4.86 -5.63 -12.98
C PHE A 176 -4.54 -5.37 -11.51
N LEU A 177 -3.85 -4.26 -11.20
CA LEU A 177 -3.49 -3.91 -9.82
C LEU A 177 -4.71 -3.75 -8.91
N ILE A 178 -5.74 -3.03 -9.37
CA ILE A 178 -7.00 -2.87 -8.62
C ILE A 178 -7.67 -4.23 -8.40
N SER A 179 -7.68 -5.08 -9.43
CA SER A 179 -8.32 -6.40 -9.38
C SER A 179 -7.60 -7.37 -8.45
N VAL A 180 -6.26 -7.42 -8.49
CA VAL A 180 -5.45 -8.25 -7.58
C VAL A 180 -5.81 -7.92 -6.15
N ARG A 181 -5.92 -6.63 -5.85
CA ARG A 181 -6.26 -6.19 -4.52
C ARG A 181 -7.65 -6.61 -4.08
N HIS A 182 -8.66 -6.40 -4.92
CA HIS A 182 -9.99 -6.89 -4.59
C HIS A 182 -10.04 -8.41 -4.49
N GLY A 183 -9.25 -9.13 -5.29
CA GLY A 183 -9.05 -10.58 -5.20
C GLY A 183 -8.50 -11.01 -3.84
N TYR A 184 -7.65 -10.21 -3.21
CA TYR A 184 -7.11 -10.44 -1.87
C TYR A 184 -7.94 -9.79 -0.74
N SER A 185 -9.05 -9.12 -1.05
CA SER A 185 -9.92 -8.53 -0.04
C SER A 185 -10.68 -9.60 0.74
N SER A 186 -10.91 -9.40 2.05
CA SER A 186 -11.72 -10.33 2.84
C SER A 186 -13.17 -10.36 2.36
N GLU A 187 -13.87 -11.47 2.59
CA GLU A 187 -15.28 -11.63 2.22
C GLU A 187 -16.16 -10.54 2.87
N MET A 188 -15.89 -10.23 4.14
CA MET A 188 -16.60 -9.21 4.90
C MET A 188 -16.39 -7.82 4.30
N ARG A 189 -15.14 -7.48 3.96
CA ARG A 189 -14.79 -6.20 3.34
C ARG A 189 -15.44 -6.02 1.98
N TYR A 190 -15.39 -7.07 1.14
CA TYR A 190 -16.06 -7.02 -0.15
C TYR A 190 -17.58 -6.87 0.01
N LYS A 191 -18.19 -7.59 0.97
CA LYS A 191 -19.62 -7.40 1.29
C LYS A 191 -19.93 -5.97 1.71
N LEU A 192 -19.12 -5.34 2.57
CA LEU A 192 -19.30 -3.94 2.95
C LEU A 192 -19.26 -3.00 1.74
N MET A 193 -18.32 -3.24 0.81
CA MET A 193 -18.22 -2.51 -0.46
C MET A 193 -19.43 -2.73 -1.38
N THR A 194 -20.07 -3.89 -1.32
CA THR A 194 -21.31 -4.15 -2.09
C THR A 194 -22.57 -3.64 -1.41
N GLN A 195 -22.60 -3.53 -0.09
CA GLN A 195 -23.83 -3.24 0.64
C GLN A 195 -24.00 -1.76 0.99
N SER A 196 -22.92 -1.04 1.25
CA SER A 196 -22.99 0.35 1.68
C SER A 196 -21.98 1.25 0.98
N PRO A 197 -22.32 2.54 0.75
CA PRO A 197 -21.36 3.51 0.26
C PRO A 197 -20.27 3.70 1.31
N GLN A 198 -19.02 3.52 0.89
CA GLN A 198 -17.87 3.63 1.77
C GLN A 198 -17.32 5.05 1.80
N SER A 199 -16.71 5.41 2.94
CA SER A 199 -16.09 6.71 3.10
C SER A 199 -14.91 6.88 2.14
N LYS A 200 -14.60 8.13 1.76
CA LYS A 200 -13.43 8.44 0.92
C LYS A 200 -12.14 7.89 1.51
N GLN A 201 -11.98 7.97 2.84
CA GLN A 201 -10.80 7.46 3.55
C GLN A 201 -10.69 5.94 3.38
N TYR A 202 -11.80 5.22 3.59
CA TYR A 202 -11.87 3.77 3.41
C TYR A 202 -11.49 3.35 1.99
N ILE A 203 -12.13 3.99 0.99
CA ILE A 203 -11.84 3.73 -0.43
C ILE A 203 -10.40 4.11 -0.79
N SER A 204 -9.84 5.19 -0.24
CA SER A 204 -8.44 5.57 -0.51
C SER A 204 -7.45 4.58 0.07
N LYS A 205 -7.72 4.07 1.29
CA LYS A 205 -6.96 2.97 1.87
C LYS A 205 -7.06 1.76 0.95
N ASP A 206 -8.24 1.44 0.43
CA ASP A 206 -8.46 0.25 -0.39
C ASP A 206 -8.07 0.37 -1.86
N LEU A 207 -7.91 1.59 -2.39
CA LEU A 207 -7.43 1.78 -3.75
C LEU A 207 -5.92 1.93 -3.82
N LEU A 208 -5.21 2.32 -2.72
CA LEU A 208 -3.75 2.57 -2.54
C LEU A 208 -3.00 3.20 -3.74
N LEU A 209 -3.63 3.52 -4.86
CA LEU A 209 -2.94 3.91 -6.09
C LEU A 209 -2.20 5.21 -5.84
N ILE A 210 -2.85 6.14 -5.13
CA ILE A 210 -2.22 7.36 -4.64
C ILE A 210 -1.12 7.02 -3.63
N ASN A 211 -1.37 6.12 -2.68
CA ASN A 211 -0.39 5.76 -1.64
C ASN A 211 0.84 5.01 -2.20
N TRP A 212 0.75 4.37 -3.37
CA TRP A 212 1.90 3.78 -4.08
C TRP A 212 2.82 4.86 -4.62
N PHE A 213 2.26 5.97 -5.09
CA PHE A 213 3.04 7.13 -5.50
C PHE A 213 3.43 8.03 -4.33
N PHE A 214 2.68 8.00 -3.22
CA PHE A 214 2.86 8.86 -2.06
C PHE A 214 2.89 8.02 -0.78
N LEU A 215 4.06 7.46 -0.47
CA LEU A 215 4.32 6.81 0.81
C LEU A 215 4.39 7.86 1.91
N THR A 216 3.31 8.03 2.68
CA THR A 216 3.32 8.79 3.93
C THR A 216 3.67 7.86 5.10
N PRO A 217 4.21 8.38 6.22
CA PRO A 217 4.48 7.57 7.41
C PRO A 217 3.26 6.79 7.89
N ASP A 218 2.06 7.37 7.82
CA ASP A 218 0.81 6.71 8.20
C ASP A 218 0.46 5.54 7.25
N CYS A 219 0.71 5.68 5.95
CA CYS A 219 0.49 4.59 5.00
C CYS A 219 1.48 3.43 5.21
N ILE A 220 2.73 3.76 5.54
CA ILE A 220 3.76 2.77 5.88
C ILE A 220 3.35 2.04 7.16
N GLU A 221 2.81 2.77 8.14
CA GLU A 221 2.33 2.21 9.39
C GLU A 221 1.22 1.17 9.20
N ASP A 222 0.20 1.53 8.40
CA ASP A 222 -0.90 0.63 8.05
C ASP A 222 -0.37 -0.66 7.36
N GLU A 223 0.63 -0.54 6.47
CA GLU A 223 1.21 -1.70 5.78
C GLU A 223 2.07 -2.56 6.73
N ILE A 224 2.89 -1.96 7.60
CA ILE A 224 3.69 -2.69 8.59
C ILE A 224 2.75 -3.46 9.53
N GLN A 225 1.72 -2.80 10.07
CA GLN A 225 0.71 -3.45 10.90
C GLN A 225 0.09 -4.65 10.18
N SER A 226 -0.21 -4.48 8.89
CA SER A 226 -0.78 -5.55 8.06
C SER A 226 0.17 -6.71 7.84
N VAL A 227 1.47 -6.47 7.73
CA VAL A 227 2.47 -7.53 7.66
C VAL A 227 2.59 -8.26 9.01
N PHE A 228 2.62 -7.52 10.11
CA PHE A 228 2.78 -8.07 11.45
C PHE A 228 1.64 -9.00 11.80
N TRP A 229 0.41 -8.60 11.52
CA TRP A 229 -0.75 -9.48 11.71
C TRP A 229 -0.73 -10.71 10.79
N ARG A 230 -0.42 -10.54 9.49
CA ARG A 230 -0.34 -11.67 8.54
C ARG A 230 0.73 -12.69 8.93
N LYS A 231 1.81 -12.24 9.56
CA LYS A 231 2.93 -13.07 10.00
C LYS A 231 2.87 -13.44 11.48
N GLN A 232 1.82 -12.99 12.20
CA GLN A 232 1.66 -13.18 13.64
C GLN A 232 2.91 -12.77 14.43
N ILE A 233 3.53 -11.64 14.05
CA ILE A 233 4.72 -11.11 14.70
C ILE A 233 4.28 -10.38 15.96
N GLU A 234 4.79 -10.82 17.11
CA GLU A 234 4.58 -10.14 18.38
C GLU A 234 5.46 -8.87 18.46
N GLU A 235 4.83 -7.70 18.45
CA GLU A 235 5.52 -6.39 18.47
C GLU A 235 6.44 -6.21 19.68
N ARG A 236 6.12 -6.87 20.81
CA ARG A 236 6.91 -6.81 22.04
C ARG A 236 8.24 -7.55 21.90
N GLU A 237 8.26 -8.64 21.15
CA GLU A 237 9.44 -9.48 20.95
C GLU A 237 10.26 -9.04 19.74
N PHE A 238 9.65 -8.30 18.81
CA PHE A 238 10.30 -7.82 17.61
C PHE A 238 11.17 -6.57 17.88
N LYS A 239 12.30 -6.79 18.55
CA LYS A 239 13.29 -5.77 18.91
C LYS A 239 14.59 -5.93 18.13
N PHE A 240 15.31 -4.83 17.95
CA PHE A 240 16.61 -4.80 17.28
C PHE A 240 17.63 -4.08 18.14
N GLU A 241 18.88 -4.49 17.97
CA GLU A 241 20.03 -3.91 18.61
C GLU A 241 21.05 -3.56 17.53
N PHE A 242 21.72 -2.43 17.70
CA PHE A 242 22.80 -2.03 16.82
C PHE A 242 24.13 -2.38 17.46
N PHE A 243 25.04 -2.95 16.67
CA PHE A 243 26.41 -3.21 17.13
C PHE A 243 27.15 -1.92 17.49
N GLU A 244 26.77 -0.81 16.86
CA GLU A 244 27.33 0.52 17.13
C GLU A 244 26.30 1.37 17.88
N LYS A 245 26.75 2.08 18.91
CA LYS A 245 25.92 3.03 19.65
C LYS A 245 25.52 4.16 18.70
N ILE A 246 24.21 4.30 18.49
CA ILE A 246 23.68 5.40 17.68
C ILE A 246 24.04 6.72 18.39
N SER A 247 24.80 7.59 17.74
CA SER A 247 25.15 8.89 18.31
C SER A 247 24.09 9.96 18.09
N ASP A 248 23.27 9.80 17.04
CA ASP A 248 22.18 10.73 16.69
C ASP A 248 20.95 10.51 17.59
N GLN A 249 20.72 11.42 18.53
CA GLN A 249 19.57 11.38 19.44
C GLN A 249 18.24 11.41 18.68
N ASP A 250 18.16 12.16 17.57
CA ASP A 250 16.95 12.26 16.76
C ASP A 250 16.61 10.90 16.10
N MET A 251 17.63 10.13 15.71
CA MET A 251 17.46 8.76 15.23
C MET A 251 17.01 7.83 16.36
N LYS A 252 17.59 7.94 17.56
CA LYS A 252 17.16 7.13 18.71
C LYS A 252 15.68 7.37 19.03
N ASP A 253 15.27 8.64 19.05
CA ASP A 253 13.89 9.02 19.33
C ASP A 253 12.94 8.47 18.25
N ARG A 254 13.32 8.52 16.96
CA ARG A 254 12.55 7.91 15.87
C ARG A 254 12.38 6.39 16.00
N LEU A 255 13.41 5.70 16.47
CA LEU A 255 13.41 4.24 16.62
C LEU A 255 12.72 3.78 17.92
N SER A 256 12.62 4.66 18.91
CA SER A 256 12.11 4.33 20.25
C SER A 256 10.67 4.79 20.49
N ASP A 257 10.27 5.96 19.97
CA ASP A 257 8.92 6.53 20.16
C ASP A 257 8.00 6.20 18.98
N ASP A 258 7.04 5.31 19.22
CA ASP A 258 6.02 4.89 18.23
C ASP A 258 5.22 6.08 17.66
N ASN A 259 5.08 7.16 18.44
CA ASN A 259 4.31 8.34 18.08
C ASN A 259 5.17 9.53 17.62
N TYR A 260 6.48 9.32 17.39
CA TYR A 260 7.42 10.38 17.03
C TYR A 260 6.90 11.27 15.88
N PHE A 261 6.45 10.65 14.78
CA PHE A 261 5.96 11.36 13.59
C PHE A 261 4.62 12.08 13.80
N GLN A 262 3.83 11.66 14.78
CA GLN A 262 2.54 12.29 15.11
C GLN A 262 2.73 13.47 16.05
N LYS A 263 3.55 13.30 17.11
CA LYS A 263 3.81 14.29 18.16
C LYS A 263 4.51 15.54 17.62
N ASN A 264 5.55 15.35 16.82
CA ASN A 264 6.41 16.47 16.43
C ASN A 264 5.77 17.41 15.40
N LYS A 265 4.58 17.11 14.87
CA LYS A 265 3.94 17.79 13.73
C LYS A 265 4.88 18.01 12.53
N SER A 266 6.07 17.41 12.56
CA SER A 266 7.07 17.49 11.53
C SER A 266 6.53 16.64 10.41
N LYS A 267 5.79 17.29 9.50
CA LYS A 267 5.45 16.68 8.23
C LYS A 267 6.77 16.23 7.66
N PHE A 268 7.02 14.92 7.67
CA PHE A 268 8.18 14.35 7.02
C PHE A 268 8.28 14.97 5.63
N THR A 269 9.27 15.83 5.43
CA THR A 269 9.51 16.40 4.10
C THR A 269 10.65 15.62 3.50
N GLN A 270 10.36 14.92 2.40
CA GLN A 270 11.37 14.18 1.66
C GLN A 270 12.58 15.06 1.35
N LYS A 271 12.36 16.35 1.06
CA LYS A 271 13.43 17.31 0.76
C LYS A 271 14.40 17.51 1.93
N GLU A 272 13.89 17.70 3.14
CA GLU A 272 14.73 17.89 4.33
C GLU A 272 15.47 16.61 4.68
N TYR A 273 14.78 15.46 4.63
CA TYR A 273 15.39 14.17 4.90
C TYR A 273 16.50 13.86 3.89
N SER A 274 16.25 14.02 2.58
CA SER A 274 17.28 13.85 1.55
C SER A 274 18.46 14.80 1.74
N ARG A 275 18.22 16.04 2.21
CA ARG A 275 19.30 17.00 2.52
C ARG A 275 20.15 16.50 3.70
N ARG A 276 19.54 16.13 4.82
CA ARG A 276 20.25 15.58 6.00
C ARG A 276 21.06 14.34 5.61
N LEU A 277 20.46 13.44 4.83
CA LEU A 277 21.14 12.25 4.35
C LEU A 277 22.35 12.59 3.47
N SER A 278 22.22 13.54 2.54
CA SER A 278 23.35 13.98 1.70
C SER A 278 24.49 14.58 2.52
N THR A 279 24.18 15.33 3.58
CA THR A 279 25.17 15.85 4.53
C THR A 279 25.88 14.71 5.24
N ASN A 280 25.14 13.74 5.78
CA ASN A 280 25.72 12.59 6.47
C ASN A 280 26.60 11.74 5.54
N ILE A 281 26.18 11.53 4.30
CA ILE A 281 26.99 10.84 3.29
C ILE A 281 28.28 11.62 2.99
N SER A 282 28.21 12.95 2.90
CA SER A 282 29.41 13.78 2.66
C SER A 282 30.39 13.72 3.84
N LEU A 283 29.89 13.75 5.07
CA LEU A 283 30.68 13.58 6.29
C LEU A 283 31.32 12.20 6.37
N LEU A 284 30.58 11.14 6.03
CA LEU A 284 31.12 9.78 5.98
C LEU A 284 32.21 9.64 4.92
N LYS A 285 32.01 10.20 3.73
CA LYS A 285 33.04 10.21 2.69
C LYS A 285 34.28 10.99 3.11
N GLN A 286 34.10 12.11 3.82
CA GLN A 286 35.21 12.88 4.36
C GLN A 286 35.99 12.05 5.38
N LYS A 287 35.31 11.47 6.38
CA LYS A 287 35.93 10.58 7.38
C LYS A 287 36.61 9.39 6.73
N GLN A 288 36.01 8.80 5.69
CA GLN A 288 36.62 7.70 4.95
C GLN A 288 37.89 8.12 4.20
N ARG A 289 37.95 9.35 3.67
CA ARG A 289 39.18 9.90 3.05
C ARG A 289 40.25 10.18 4.10
N GLU A 290 39.87 10.72 5.25
CA GLU A 290 40.76 10.92 6.39
C GLU A 290 41.34 9.57 6.85
N LEU A 291 40.50 8.54 6.98
CA LEU A 291 40.92 7.16 7.28
C LEU A 291 41.78 6.55 6.17
N GLY A 292 41.45 6.76 4.91
CA GLY A 292 42.26 6.27 3.78
C GLY A 292 43.62 6.95 3.65
N SER A 293 43.78 8.15 4.23
CA SER A 293 45.07 8.84 4.35
C SER A 293 45.89 8.40 5.56
N LEU A 294 45.27 7.69 6.51
CA LEU A 294 45.98 7.09 7.64
C LEU A 294 46.64 5.79 7.16
N ASP A 295 47.97 5.73 7.32
CA ASP A 295 48.78 4.57 6.98
C ASP A 295 48.32 3.36 7.80
N PRO A 296 47.76 2.30 7.17
CA PRO A 296 47.26 1.12 7.88
C PRO A 296 48.34 0.49 8.76
N SER A 297 49.61 0.58 8.37
CA SER A 297 50.73 0.01 9.12
C SER A 297 50.99 0.68 10.48
N LYS A 298 50.57 1.94 10.65
CA LYS A 298 50.74 2.69 11.91
C LYS A 298 49.52 2.67 12.82
N ASN A 299 48.32 2.52 12.25
CA ASN A 299 47.05 2.69 12.96
C ASN A 299 46.15 1.44 13.03
N ILE A 300 46.69 0.23 12.79
CA ILE A 300 45.97 -1.04 13.01
C ILE A 300 45.28 -1.07 14.39
N GLY A 301 45.95 -0.59 15.44
CA GLY A 301 45.38 -0.54 16.80
C GLY A 301 44.13 0.34 16.93
N GLU A 302 44.09 1.48 16.25
CA GLU A 302 42.91 2.37 16.23
C GLU A 302 41.78 1.79 15.37
N LEU A 303 42.11 1.09 14.28
CA LEU A 303 41.10 0.47 13.42
C LEU A 303 40.32 -0.63 14.15
N PHE A 304 40.99 -1.37 15.05
CA PHE A 304 40.34 -2.38 15.89
C PHE A 304 39.71 -1.79 17.15
N SER A 305 40.17 -0.64 17.65
CA SER A 305 39.56 0.03 18.82
C SER A 305 38.20 0.67 18.51
N ILE A 306 37.95 1.07 17.25
CA ILE A 306 36.62 1.56 16.80
C ILE A 306 35.54 0.46 16.93
N HIS A 307 35.94 -0.81 16.90
CA HIS A 307 35.05 -1.96 17.09
C HIS A 307 35.18 -2.61 18.47
N MET A 308 36.04 -2.09 19.36
CA MET A 308 36.06 -2.56 20.74
C MET A 308 34.78 -2.07 21.41
N LEU A 309 33.89 -3.02 21.66
CA LEU A 309 32.63 -2.82 22.36
C LEU A 309 32.90 -2.00 23.63
N PRO A 310 32.18 -0.88 23.87
CA PRO A 310 32.24 -0.22 25.17
C PRO A 310 31.99 -1.29 26.23
N GLY A 311 32.82 -1.31 27.28
CA GLY A 311 32.92 -2.45 28.20
C GLY A 311 31.57 -3.01 28.64
N ASP A 312 31.53 -4.33 28.85
CA ASP A 312 30.38 -5.25 29.04
C ASP A 312 29.25 -4.84 30.02
N ASN A 313 29.27 -3.63 30.57
CA ASN A 313 28.38 -3.17 31.63
C ASN A 313 27.30 -2.17 31.17
N GLU A 314 27.35 -1.59 29.96
CA GLU A 314 26.20 -0.80 29.46
C GLU A 314 25.17 -1.76 28.83
N PRO A 315 23.91 -1.78 29.31
CA PRO A 315 22.87 -2.59 28.69
C PRO A 315 22.65 -2.10 27.26
N ASN A 316 22.74 -3.02 26.30
CA ASN A 316 22.57 -2.66 24.90
C ASN A 316 21.18 -2.08 24.66
N GLU A 317 21.15 -0.90 24.03
CA GLU A 317 19.90 -0.20 23.72
C GLU A 317 19.10 -1.02 22.70
N GLN A 318 17.90 -1.46 23.10
CA GLN A 318 16.97 -2.17 22.24
C GLN A 318 15.95 -1.22 21.63
N PHE A 319 15.76 -1.33 20.32
CA PHE A 319 14.85 -0.50 19.53
C PHE A 319 13.66 -1.29 19.01
N ASN A 320 12.55 -0.60 18.75
CA ASN A 320 11.36 -1.22 18.20
C ASN A 320 11.57 -1.57 16.72
N GLY A 321 11.47 -2.85 16.36
CA GLY A 321 11.63 -3.29 14.97
C GLY A 321 10.60 -2.73 14.01
N ARG A 322 9.39 -2.43 14.51
CA ARG A 322 8.36 -1.71 13.76
C ARG A 322 8.86 -0.35 13.27
N ASN A 323 9.45 0.44 14.17
CA ASN A 323 9.98 1.77 13.87
C ASN A 323 11.21 1.68 12.96
N LEU A 324 12.04 0.64 13.10
CA LEU A 324 13.15 0.39 12.19
C LEU A 324 12.67 0.12 10.76
N ILE A 325 11.68 -0.75 10.56
CA ILE A 325 11.12 -1.03 9.23
C ILE A 325 10.52 0.25 8.63
N LYS A 326 9.80 1.03 9.45
CA LYS A 326 9.25 2.32 9.04
C LYS A 326 10.34 3.28 8.55
N GLU A 327 11.44 3.38 9.29
CA GLU A 327 12.58 4.21 8.92
C GLU A 327 13.25 3.72 7.62
N ILE A 328 13.42 2.40 7.45
CA ILE A 328 13.96 1.81 6.21
C ILE A 328 13.07 2.16 5.00
N MET A 329 11.75 2.08 5.15
CA MET A 329 10.80 2.42 4.07
C MET A 329 10.84 3.92 3.74
N ILE A 330 10.89 4.78 4.76
CA ILE A 330 11.04 6.22 4.61
C ILE A 330 12.36 6.57 3.91
N PHE A 331 13.45 5.93 4.32
CA PHE A 331 14.77 6.08 3.72
C PHE A 331 14.79 5.63 2.26
N SER A 332 14.22 4.47 1.95
CA SER A 332 14.09 3.96 0.58
C SER A 332 13.33 4.97 -0.29
N ARG A 333 12.23 5.51 0.21
CA ARG A 333 11.45 6.54 -0.48
C ARG A 333 12.24 7.83 -0.70
N ALA A 334 13.06 8.25 0.26
CA ALA A 334 13.90 9.44 0.12
C ALA A 334 14.93 9.32 -1.02
N ASN A 335 15.35 8.08 -1.34
CA ASN A 335 16.30 7.79 -2.41
C ASN A 335 15.63 7.46 -3.76
N GLN A 336 14.32 7.24 -3.80
CA GLN A 336 13.61 7.05 -5.06
C GLN A 336 13.64 8.34 -5.90
N LEU A 337 14.05 8.21 -7.16
CA LEU A 337 13.88 9.25 -8.17
C LEU A 337 12.43 9.71 -8.16
N ARG A 338 12.22 11.03 -8.11
CA ARG A 338 10.87 11.60 -8.19
C ARG A 338 10.32 11.32 -9.59
N VAL A 339 9.61 10.21 -9.74
CA VAL A 339 9.03 9.80 -11.02
C VAL A 339 7.98 10.83 -11.50
N GLN A 340 7.30 11.51 -10.58
CA GLN A 340 6.26 12.49 -10.90
C GLN A 340 6.73 13.67 -11.76
N PRO A 341 7.77 14.46 -11.40
CA PRO A 341 8.28 15.52 -12.27
C PRO A 341 8.85 14.98 -13.57
N ILE A 342 9.46 13.79 -13.58
CA ILE A 342 9.93 13.15 -14.82
C ILE A 342 8.73 12.84 -15.72
N ALA A 343 7.67 12.24 -15.19
CA ALA A 343 6.44 11.93 -15.92
C ALA A 343 5.71 13.19 -16.40
N MET A 344 5.64 14.25 -15.58
CA MET A 344 5.06 15.54 -15.95
C MET A 344 5.89 16.22 -17.04
N LEU A 345 7.22 16.26 -16.89
CA LEU A 345 8.14 16.79 -17.90
C LEU A 345 7.99 16.04 -19.22
N TRP A 346 7.93 14.70 -19.18
CA TRP A 346 7.71 13.86 -20.35
C TRP A 346 6.37 14.14 -21.02
N SER A 347 5.31 14.33 -20.21
CA SER A 347 3.97 14.68 -20.70
C SER A 347 3.95 16.07 -21.34
N MET A 348 4.63 17.04 -20.74
CA MET A 348 4.75 18.40 -21.30
C MET A 348 5.61 18.45 -22.56
N LEU A 349 6.72 17.70 -22.63
CA LEU A 349 7.52 17.55 -23.84
C LEU A 349 6.70 16.94 -24.97
N LYS A 350 5.88 15.93 -24.68
CA LYS A 350 4.96 15.33 -25.65
C LYS A 350 3.89 16.31 -26.12
N LEU A 351 3.31 17.11 -25.21
CA LEU A 351 2.36 18.17 -25.57
C LEU A 351 3.03 19.28 -26.42
N LYS A 352 4.25 19.69 -26.09
CA LYS A 352 5.00 20.67 -26.90
C LYS A 352 5.30 20.14 -28.29
N LEU A 353 5.68 18.87 -28.44
CA LEU A 353 5.82 18.23 -29.74
C LEU A 353 4.50 18.29 -30.52
N PHE A 354 3.39 17.94 -29.88
CA PHE A 354 2.06 18.05 -30.51
C PHE A 354 1.76 19.47 -31.02
N PHE A 355 1.97 20.52 -30.21
CA PHE A 355 1.72 21.90 -30.65
C PHE A 355 2.72 22.42 -31.69
N TYR A 356 3.98 22.02 -31.61
CA TYR A 356 4.99 22.40 -32.60
C TYR A 356 4.66 21.84 -33.98
N TYR A 357 4.19 20.58 -34.06
CA TYR A 357 3.80 19.98 -35.34
C TYR A 357 2.44 20.46 -35.85
N VAL A 358 1.50 20.82 -34.96
CA VAL A 358 0.20 21.39 -35.36
C VAL A 358 0.32 22.84 -35.81
N GLY A 359 1.26 23.62 -35.27
CA GLY A 359 1.48 25.03 -35.67
C GLY A 359 2.31 25.24 -36.94
N ILE A 360 2.87 24.17 -37.52
CA ILE A 360 3.63 24.19 -38.78
C ILE A 360 2.79 23.68 -39.97
N CYS A 361 1.56 23.21 -39.72
CA CYS A 361 0.54 22.96 -40.74
C CYS A 361 -0.46 24.12 -40.75
#